data_AF-A0A7S2J9I6-F1
#
_entry.id   AF-A0A7S2J9I6-F1
#
_cell.length_a   1.000
_cell.length_b   1.000
_cell.length_c   1.000
_cell.angle_alpha   90.00
_cell.angle_beta   90.00
_cell.angle_gamma   90.00
#
_symmetry.space_group_name_H-M   'P 1'
#
loop_
_entity.id
_entity.type
_entity.pdbx_description
1 polymer ?
#
loop_
_entity_poly.entity_id
_entity_poly.type
_entity_poly.pdbx_seq_one_letter_code
_entity_poly.pdbx_strand_id
1 'polypeptide(L)'
;MSFIIDGGDDADVVQYFLLQTQVRLSVAESRRTTPAHGSSVVYTYHILGDHAYNLAARLIDSHVSMDGTLSPITPTTLPDEAKVAAGIPLSAAYYAYAHPLEDLSASFDMIVRTAFSGIMPDEDEGILFFMLLGGYCYFDTQGNFLLANALSLKPSPISLILQGPYPATPAACEALRSHSRLREVRTKALRRGGVREQAWVNPDEHPGGSPLWWMADASSTVRWDNGAVLYTTRHGPLFYRVVAEIGEAKVRSMTGLGGRARGGDEVTAALRSLYTVYENAAAAALDLKEDMAEAEQGAIGKWIRKYGLMIPSYYVLGCVAYRWLEGFNILDTCYFLTTTATTVGYGDLCPTSAAGRLLTSLYAPLGTIAVMSGLVPAMEWTLRELDSGTAWLVLVLAKLVELVMDPRTIYNGLCKQRCTLIRSTPSTPSGSAKDVYRSYTGNHDEFRVPLRLLGSNGTYSVTKPLAYLHALLAPGFLALVGVVMAMSISHHTLVDRWRGGVKGWGGADGGG
;
A
#
# COMPACT_ATOMS: atom_id res chain seq x y z
N MET A 1 -16.44 55.82 -5.24
CA MET A 1 -17.27 54.60 -5.24
C MET A 1 -16.74 53.73 -4.11
N SER A 2 -17.43 53.79 -2.98
CA SER A 2 -17.15 53.07 -1.74
C SER A 2 -17.38 51.57 -1.96
N PHE A 3 -16.32 50.76 -1.92
CA PHE A 3 -16.44 49.32 -1.78
C PHE A 3 -16.34 49.00 -0.30
N ILE A 4 -17.51 48.67 0.26
CA ILE A 4 -17.66 48.11 1.59
C ILE A 4 -16.87 46.80 1.63
N ILE A 5 -15.92 46.75 2.55
CA ILE A 5 -15.24 45.53 2.98
C ILE A 5 -16.19 44.86 3.96
N ASP A 6 -16.76 43.74 3.55
CA ASP A 6 -17.34 42.78 4.49
C ASP A 6 -16.32 41.64 4.62
N GLY A 7 -15.74 41.54 5.82
CA GLY A 7 -15.01 40.36 6.24
C GLY A 7 -16.01 39.34 6.78
N GLY A 8 -16.13 38.20 6.11
CA GLY A 8 -16.94 37.07 6.57
C GLY A 8 -17.37 36.17 5.40
N ASP A 9 -17.07 34.87 5.50
CA ASP A 9 -17.68 33.76 4.74
C ASP A 9 -17.58 33.66 3.20
N ASP A 10 -17.00 34.63 2.48
CA ASP A 10 -16.99 34.63 0.99
C ASP A 10 -15.70 34.07 0.31
N ALA A 11 -14.88 33.31 1.04
CA ALA A 11 -13.70 32.66 0.44
C ALA A 11 -14.05 31.28 -0.12
N ASP A 12 -13.69 31.02 -1.38
CA ASP A 12 -13.72 29.68 -1.95
C ASP A 12 -12.85 28.75 -1.12
N VAL A 13 -13.42 27.60 -0.76
CA VAL A 13 -12.76 26.55 0.01
C VAL A 13 -12.60 25.32 -0.86
N VAL A 14 -11.35 24.86 -0.99
CA VAL A 14 -11.04 23.54 -1.54
C VAL A 14 -10.44 22.68 -0.43
N GLN A 15 -10.93 21.45 -0.30
CA GLN A 15 -10.51 20.54 0.77
C GLN A 15 -9.68 19.39 0.19
N TYR A 16 -8.51 19.17 0.79
CA TYR A 16 -7.72 17.96 0.67
C TYR A 16 -7.69 17.23 2.02
N PHE A 17 -7.26 15.99 2.01
CA PHE A 17 -7.00 15.21 3.22
C PHE A 17 -5.54 14.79 3.28
N LEU A 18 -5.05 14.49 4.48
CA LEU A 18 -3.73 13.87 4.64
C LEU A 18 -3.87 12.37 4.83
N LEU A 19 -3.26 11.61 3.93
CA LEU A 19 -3.17 10.16 4.03
C LEU A 19 -1.73 9.77 4.33
N GLN A 20 -1.52 8.99 5.39
CA GLN A 20 -0.19 8.48 5.71
C GLN A 20 0.27 7.53 4.61
N THR A 21 1.51 7.66 4.15
CA THR A 21 2.07 6.82 3.09
C THR A 21 3.35 6.12 3.56
N GLN A 22 3.54 4.88 3.11
CA GLN A 22 4.74 4.07 3.37
C GLN A 22 5.87 4.32 2.36
N VAL A 23 5.81 5.46 1.64
CA VAL A 23 6.81 5.80 0.64
C VAL A 23 8.18 6.02 1.30
N ARG A 24 9.23 5.49 0.68
CA ARG A 24 10.62 5.73 1.09
C ARG A 24 11.26 6.69 0.12
N LEU A 25 11.97 7.69 0.64
CA LEU A 25 12.60 8.72 -0.18
C LEU A 25 14.09 8.81 0.11
N SER A 26 14.86 9.05 -0.94
CA SER A 26 16.21 9.62 -0.83
C SER A 26 16.13 11.09 -1.18
N VAL A 27 16.68 11.96 -0.33
CA VAL A 27 16.69 13.41 -0.56
C VAL A 27 18.11 13.87 -0.85
N ALA A 28 18.25 14.67 -1.91
CA ALA A 28 19.51 15.23 -2.33
C ALA A 28 19.39 16.75 -2.51
N GLU A 29 20.44 17.46 -2.13
CA GLU A 29 20.61 18.87 -2.45
C GLU A 29 21.28 18.98 -3.82
N SER A 30 20.63 19.68 -4.76
CA SER A 30 21.17 19.95 -6.08
C SER A 30 21.34 21.45 -6.28
N ARG A 31 22.53 21.89 -6.69
CA ARG A 31 22.74 23.27 -7.14
C ARG A 31 22.41 23.36 -8.62
N ARG A 32 21.31 24.04 -8.96
CA ARG A 32 21.01 24.43 -10.34
C ARG A 32 21.57 25.80 -10.62
N THR A 33 22.47 25.89 -11.59
CA THR A 33 22.89 27.14 -12.22
C THR A 33 21.97 27.40 -13.40
N THR A 34 21.16 28.45 -13.32
CA THR A 34 20.41 28.92 -14.50
C THR A 34 21.18 30.05 -15.16
N PRO A 35 21.25 30.11 -16.51
CA PRO A 35 21.98 31.16 -17.23
C PRO A 35 21.52 32.59 -16.90
N ALA A 36 20.29 32.74 -16.40
CA ALA A 36 19.64 34.03 -16.17
C ALA A 36 19.64 34.50 -14.70
N HIS A 37 19.80 33.62 -13.70
CA HIS A 37 19.51 33.96 -12.28
C HIS A 37 20.52 33.41 -11.25
N GLY A 38 21.68 32.89 -11.67
CA GLY A 38 22.74 32.42 -10.75
C GLY A 38 22.52 31.01 -10.21
N SER A 39 23.28 30.62 -9.17
CA SER A 39 23.16 29.31 -8.52
C SER A 39 22.07 29.30 -7.45
N SER A 40 20.98 28.58 -7.70
CA SER A 40 19.92 28.30 -6.73
C SER A 40 20.05 26.89 -6.16
N VAL A 41 19.87 26.76 -4.84
CA VAL A 41 19.77 25.44 -4.17
C VAL A 41 18.37 24.90 -4.38
N VAL A 42 18.26 23.69 -4.94
CA VAL A 42 17.01 22.98 -5.16
C VAL A 42 17.11 21.62 -4.46
N TYR A 43 16.13 21.31 -3.63
CA TYR A 43 16.03 20.00 -3.01
C TYR A 43 15.26 19.06 -3.95
N THR A 44 15.82 17.89 -4.20
CA THR A 44 15.20 16.84 -5.00
C THR A 44 14.97 15.60 -4.15
N TYR A 45 13.90 14.87 -4.44
CA TYR A 45 13.65 13.57 -3.83
C TYR A 45 13.59 12.49 -4.91
N HIS A 46 14.01 11.29 -4.56
CA HIS A 46 13.88 10.09 -5.37
C HIS A 46 13.07 9.06 -4.58
N ILE A 47 12.00 8.53 -5.17
CA ILE A 47 11.20 7.47 -4.55
C ILE A 47 11.98 6.15 -4.63
N LEU A 48 12.21 5.52 -3.48
CA LEU A 48 12.94 4.27 -3.34
C LEU A 48 12.00 3.07 -3.33
N GLY A 49 12.47 1.98 -3.95
CA GLY A 49 11.87 0.65 -3.86
C GLY A 49 11.01 0.28 -5.06
N ASP A 50 11.06 -1.02 -5.40
CA ASP A 50 10.40 -1.56 -6.59
C ASP A 50 8.87 -1.46 -6.52
N HIS A 51 8.29 -1.34 -5.33
CA HIS A 51 6.84 -1.31 -5.14
C HIS A 51 6.18 -0.10 -5.82
N ALA A 52 6.68 1.12 -5.55
CA ALA A 52 6.16 2.33 -6.17
C ALA A 52 6.41 2.34 -7.70
N TYR A 53 7.54 1.79 -8.13
CA TYR A 53 7.87 1.62 -9.56
C TYR A 53 6.91 0.68 -10.26
N ASN A 54 6.70 -0.51 -9.70
CA ASN A 54 5.78 -1.49 -10.25
C ASN A 54 4.34 -0.95 -10.26
N LEU A 55 3.95 -0.18 -9.24
CA LEU A 55 2.66 0.47 -9.22
C LEU A 55 2.50 1.47 -10.37
N ALA A 56 3.46 2.38 -10.55
CA ALA A 56 3.42 3.36 -11.64
C ALA A 56 3.46 2.70 -13.03
N ALA A 57 4.31 1.68 -13.20
CA ALA A 57 4.46 0.93 -14.45
C ALA A 57 3.21 0.14 -14.84
N ARG A 58 2.38 -0.29 -13.88
CA ARG A 58 1.08 -0.91 -14.16
C ARG A 58 0.02 0.08 -14.65
N LEU A 59 0.19 1.36 -14.30
CA LEU A 59 -0.82 2.39 -14.55
C LEU A 59 -0.53 3.17 -15.84
N ILE A 60 0.73 3.21 -16.29
CA ILE A 60 1.15 3.89 -17.52
C ILE A 60 2.23 3.07 -18.25
N ASP A 61 2.05 2.86 -19.56
CA ASP A 61 2.95 2.11 -20.44
C ASP A 61 4.30 2.81 -20.75
N SER A 62 4.63 3.91 -20.07
CA SER A 62 5.84 4.71 -20.32
C SER A 62 6.82 4.62 -19.17
N HIS A 63 8.11 4.82 -19.45
CA HIS A 63 9.11 4.95 -18.39
C HIS A 63 8.78 6.16 -17.50
N VAL A 64 8.50 5.92 -16.23
CA VAL A 64 8.14 6.95 -15.25
C VAL A 64 9.39 7.32 -14.45
N SER A 65 9.75 8.61 -14.46
CA SER A 65 10.77 9.12 -13.53
C SER A 65 10.21 9.14 -12.11
N MET A 66 11.00 8.60 -11.18
CA MET A 66 10.70 8.61 -9.74
C MET A 66 11.34 9.79 -9.01
N ASP A 67 11.78 10.80 -9.76
CA ASP A 67 12.44 11.99 -9.25
C ASP A 67 11.45 13.15 -9.17
N GLY A 68 11.41 13.79 -8.01
CA GLY A 68 10.63 15.00 -7.77
C GLY A 68 11.45 16.08 -7.07
N THR A 69 10.78 17.20 -6.76
CA THR A 69 11.40 18.32 -6.07
C THR A 69 10.69 18.60 -4.76
N LEU A 70 11.45 19.07 -3.77
CA LEU A 70 10.94 19.55 -2.50
C LEU A 70 10.96 21.09 -2.47
N SER A 71 10.04 21.66 -1.70
CA SER A 71 10.19 23.03 -1.21
C SER A 71 11.41 23.15 -0.28
N PRO A 72 11.86 24.38 0.06
CA PRO A 72 12.87 24.55 1.09
C PRO A 72 12.42 23.92 2.41
N ILE A 73 13.33 23.17 3.04
CA ILE A 73 13.10 22.50 4.32
C ILE A 73 12.86 23.58 5.40
N THR A 74 11.75 23.45 6.11
CA THR A 74 11.25 24.46 7.07
C THR A 74 10.90 23.80 8.40
N PRO A 75 11.08 24.46 9.55
CA PRO A 75 10.63 23.93 10.83
C PRO A 75 9.14 23.60 10.82
N THR A 76 8.77 22.50 11.47
CA THR A 76 7.36 22.12 11.65
C THR A 76 6.63 23.16 12.51
N THR A 77 5.47 23.61 12.04
CA THR A 77 4.59 24.54 12.78
C THR A 77 3.42 23.83 13.48
N LEU A 78 3.28 22.52 13.27
CA LEU A 78 2.18 21.72 13.80
C LEU A 78 2.35 21.46 15.32
N PRO A 79 1.30 21.64 16.13
CA PRO A 79 1.30 21.21 17.53
C PRO A 79 1.33 19.68 17.66
N ASP A 80 1.78 19.17 18.81
CA ASP A 80 1.99 17.73 19.03
C ASP A 80 0.71 16.90 18.84
N GLU A 81 -0.45 17.42 19.27
CA GLU A 81 -1.75 16.76 19.06
C GLU A 81 -2.06 16.57 17.56
N ALA A 82 -1.75 17.59 16.74
CA ALA A 82 -1.91 17.53 15.29
C ALA A 82 -0.96 16.51 14.66
N LYS A 83 0.29 16.46 15.15
CA LYS A 83 1.28 15.48 14.69
C LYS A 83 0.80 14.06 14.95
N VAL A 84 0.31 13.78 16.17
CA VAL A 84 -0.22 12.46 16.53
C VAL A 84 -1.43 12.09 15.67
N ALA A 85 -2.39 13.01 15.50
CA ALA A 85 -3.56 12.78 14.64
C ALA A 85 -3.19 12.52 13.17
N ALA A 86 -2.07 13.07 12.71
CA ALA A 86 -1.57 12.93 11.34
C ALA A 86 -0.68 11.71 11.12
N GLY A 87 -0.44 10.91 12.18
CA GLY A 87 0.55 9.85 12.16
C GLY A 87 2.00 10.35 12.03
N ILE A 88 2.26 11.64 12.28
CA ILE A 88 3.59 12.25 12.20
C ILE A 88 4.34 12.00 13.53
N PRO A 89 5.61 11.56 13.51
CA PRO A 89 6.36 11.30 14.73
C PRO A 89 6.65 12.63 15.43
N LEU A 90 6.61 12.65 16.76
CA LEU A 90 6.94 13.84 17.55
C LEU A 90 8.39 14.31 17.33
N SER A 91 9.27 13.41 16.90
CA SER A 91 10.66 13.73 16.52
C SER A 91 10.78 14.50 15.19
N ALA A 92 9.70 14.66 14.42
CA ALA A 92 9.69 15.46 13.21
C ALA A 92 9.88 16.94 13.57
N ALA A 93 11.10 17.45 13.33
CA ALA A 93 11.50 18.81 13.59
C ALA A 93 11.30 19.71 12.37
N TYR A 94 11.52 19.17 11.18
CA TYR A 94 11.39 19.89 9.91
C TYR A 94 10.45 19.18 8.96
N TYR A 95 9.93 19.92 7.99
CA TYR A 95 9.17 19.39 6.87
C TYR A 95 9.54 20.09 5.56
N ALA A 96 9.20 19.46 4.45
CA ALA A 96 9.20 20.08 3.13
C ALA A 96 7.99 19.59 2.35
N TYR A 97 7.42 20.45 1.52
CA TYR A 97 6.39 20.08 0.57
C TYR A 97 7.02 19.36 -0.62
N ALA A 98 6.62 18.12 -0.85
CA ALA A 98 6.98 17.35 -2.03
C ALA A 98 6.00 17.66 -3.16
N HIS A 99 6.52 18.21 -4.25
CA HIS A 99 5.73 18.43 -5.45
C HIS A 99 5.38 17.10 -6.12
N PRO A 100 4.22 17.00 -6.80
CA PRO A 100 3.86 15.82 -7.58
C PRO A 100 4.92 15.40 -8.59
N LEU A 101 4.93 14.12 -8.97
CA LEU A 101 5.72 13.64 -10.11
C LEU A 101 5.09 14.17 -11.41
N GLU A 102 5.88 14.90 -12.18
CA GLU A 102 5.40 15.67 -13.34
C GLU A 102 4.76 14.77 -14.41
N ASP A 103 5.35 13.61 -14.67
CA ASP A 103 4.88 12.69 -15.72
C ASP A 103 3.56 12.00 -15.33
N LEU A 104 3.39 11.67 -14.05
CA LEU A 104 2.18 11.03 -13.54
C LEU A 104 1.03 12.03 -13.39
N SER A 105 1.31 13.21 -12.82
CA SER A 105 0.29 14.26 -12.64
C SER A 105 -0.32 14.73 -13.97
N ALA A 106 0.42 14.67 -15.08
CA ALA A 106 -0.11 14.95 -16.43
C ALA A 106 -1.22 13.99 -16.88
N SER A 107 -1.23 12.77 -16.33
CA SER A 107 -2.15 11.69 -16.65
C SER A 107 -3.12 11.36 -15.51
N PHE A 108 -3.28 12.28 -14.54
CA PHE A 108 -4.12 12.13 -13.35
C PHE A 108 -5.47 11.46 -13.64
N ASP A 109 -6.28 12.02 -14.56
CA ASP A 109 -7.63 11.52 -14.84
C ASP A 109 -7.65 10.05 -15.27
N MET A 110 -6.69 9.65 -16.10
CA MET A 110 -6.56 8.27 -16.57
C MET A 110 -6.13 7.37 -15.42
N ILE A 111 -5.09 7.76 -14.69
CA ILE A 111 -4.51 6.96 -13.61
C ILE A 111 -5.54 6.73 -12.51
N VAL A 112 -6.26 7.76 -12.07
CA VAL A 112 -7.29 7.62 -11.04
C VAL A 112 -8.41 6.69 -11.53
N ARG A 113 -8.88 6.83 -12.77
CA ARG A 113 -9.89 5.92 -13.32
C ARG A 113 -9.38 4.47 -13.39
N THR A 114 -8.15 4.25 -13.84
CA THR A 114 -7.56 2.92 -13.95
C THR A 114 -7.31 2.30 -12.57
N ALA A 115 -6.68 3.04 -11.65
CA ALA A 115 -6.34 2.58 -10.31
C ALA A 115 -7.58 2.15 -9.53
N PHE A 116 -8.64 2.94 -9.59
CA PHE A 116 -9.90 2.64 -8.89
C PHE A 116 -10.85 1.75 -9.70
N SER A 117 -10.61 1.50 -11.00
CA SER A 117 -11.34 0.45 -11.74
C SER A 117 -10.95 -0.97 -11.31
N GLY A 118 -9.85 -1.13 -10.56
CA GLY A 118 -9.43 -2.38 -9.95
C GLY A 118 -9.49 -2.33 -8.42
N ILE A 119 -9.36 -3.49 -7.76
CA ILE A 119 -9.20 -3.55 -6.30
C ILE A 119 -7.76 -3.17 -5.97
N MET A 120 -7.53 -1.88 -5.69
CA MET A 120 -6.25 -1.39 -5.20
C MET A 120 -6.19 -1.50 -3.67
N PRO A 121 -5.10 -2.04 -3.08
CA PRO A 121 -4.90 -2.03 -1.63
C PRO A 121 -4.82 -0.60 -1.08
N ASP A 122 -5.34 -0.38 0.14
CA ASP A 122 -5.30 0.94 0.81
C ASP A 122 -3.86 1.48 0.97
N GLU A 123 -2.88 0.59 1.18
CA GLU A 123 -1.46 0.96 1.31
C GLU A 123 -0.90 1.57 0.02
N ASP A 124 -1.39 1.13 -1.14
CA ASP A 124 -0.94 1.61 -2.43
C ASP A 124 -1.56 2.97 -2.76
N GLU A 125 -2.79 3.24 -2.29
CA GLU A 125 -3.47 4.52 -2.51
C GLU A 125 -2.64 5.70 -1.97
N GLY A 126 -2.03 5.54 -0.79
CA GLY A 126 -1.17 6.58 -0.21
C GLY A 126 0.06 6.88 -1.06
N ILE A 127 0.68 5.86 -1.64
CA ILE A 127 1.82 6.02 -2.56
C ILE A 127 1.35 6.67 -3.86
N LEU A 128 0.22 6.23 -4.40
CA LEU A 128 -0.38 6.78 -5.61
C LEU A 128 -0.69 8.27 -5.46
N PHE A 129 -1.40 8.65 -4.40
CA PHE A 129 -1.74 10.05 -4.13
C PHE A 129 -0.49 10.90 -3.90
N PHE A 130 0.53 10.38 -3.21
CA PHE A 130 1.80 11.09 -3.06
C PHE A 130 2.45 11.40 -4.42
N MET A 131 2.45 10.42 -5.34
CA MET A 131 2.98 10.61 -6.69
C MET A 131 2.15 11.59 -7.54
N LEU A 132 0.82 11.57 -7.39
CA LEU A 132 -0.12 12.33 -8.22
C LEU A 132 -0.36 13.77 -7.75
N LEU A 133 -0.44 13.97 -6.44
CA LEU A 133 -0.82 15.24 -5.80
C LEU A 133 0.30 15.82 -4.92
N GLY A 134 1.37 15.06 -4.69
CA GLY A 134 2.43 15.46 -3.78
C GLY A 134 2.04 15.24 -2.31
N GLY A 135 2.76 15.90 -1.41
CA GLY A 135 2.57 15.68 0.01
C GLY A 135 3.55 16.44 0.88
N TYR A 136 3.58 16.09 2.16
CA TYR A 136 4.51 16.66 3.14
C TYR A 136 5.49 15.58 3.56
N CYS A 137 6.79 15.85 3.41
CA CYS A 137 7.87 15.01 3.89
C CYS A 137 8.40 15.56 5.21
N TYR A 138 8.64 14.70 6.19
CA TYR A 138 9.07 15.07 7.52
C TYR A 138 10.47 14.55 7.83
N PHE A 139 11.23 15.37 8.54
CA PHE A 139 12.64 15.12 8.85
C PHE A 139 12.93 15.31 10.33
N ASP A 140 13.88 14.55 10.84
CA ASP A 140 14.39 14.71 12.20
C ASP A 140 15.32 15.94 12.32
N THR A 141 15.85 16.18 13.52
CA THR A 141 16.80 17.27 13.79
C THR A 141 18.14 17.13 13.06
N GLN A 142 18.47 15.95 12.54
CA GLN A 142 19.68 15.66 11.77
C GLN A 142 19.44 15.75 10.25
N GLY A 143 18.20 16.01 9.82
CA GLY A 143 17.82 16.07 8.41
C GLY A 143 17.52 14.70 7.78
N ASN A 144 17.42 13.63 8.57
CA ASN A 144 17.05 12.31 8.06
C ASN A 144 15.55 12.26 7.76
N PHE A 145 15.18 11.66 6.64
CA PHE A 145 13.79 11.41 6.28
C PHE A 145 13.14 10.44 7.28
N LEU A 146 11.97 10.84 7.81
CA LEU A 146 11.19 10.04 8.75
C LEU A 146 10.00 9.37 8.05
N LEU A 147 9.13 10.19 7.46
CA LEU A 147 7.96 9.73 6.72
C LEU A 147 7.43 10.80 5.77
N ALA A 148 6.46 10.42 4.95
CA ALA A 148 5.65 11.36 4.17
C ALA A 148 4.15 11.14 4.40
N ASN A 149 3.38 12.22 4.30
CA ASN A 149 1.93 12.19 4.17
C ASN A 149 1.55 12.69 2.77
N ALA A 150 0.72 11.93 2.08
CA ALA A 150 0.19 12.29 0.77
C ALA A 150 -0.98 13.28 0.90
N LEU A 151 -1.06 14.24 -0.03
CA LEU A 151 -2.32 14.93 -0.28
C LEU A 151 -3.29 13.95 -0.93
N SER A 152 -4.44 13.74 -0.31
CA SER A 152 -5.45 12.77 -0.74
C SER A 152 -6.81 13.44 -0.98
N LEU A 153 -7.59 12.85 -1.88
CA LEU A 153 -9.00 13.19 -2.10
C LEU A 153 -9.94 12.25 -1.31
N LYS A 154 -9.39 11.17 -0.74
CA LYS A 154 -10.09 10.25 0.15
C LYS A 154 -10.23 10.88 1.54
N PRO A 155 -11.42 10.87 2.15
CA PRO A 155 -11.62 11.36 3.51
C PRO A 155 -10.63 10.74 4.51
N SER A 156 -10.07 11.58 5.40
CA SER A 156 -9.18 11.16 6.49
C SER A 156 -9.40 12.04 7.74
N PRO A 157 -8.85 11.65 8.91
CA PRO A 157 -8.95 12.40 10.16
C PRO A 157 -8.36 13.82 10.12
N ILE A 158 -7.54 14.14 9.12
CA ILE A 158 -7.00 15.48 8.95
C ILE A 158 -7.38 16.01 7.58
N SER A 159 -8.02 17.17 7.60
CA SER A 159 -8.33 17.91 6.38
C SER A 159 -7.50 19.18 6.28
N LEU A 160 -7.04 19.44 5.06
CA LEU A 160 -6.33 20.63 4.67
C LEU A 160 -7.24 21.46 3.79
N ILE A 161 -7.61 22.62 4.29
CA ILE A 161 -8.45 23.58 3.60
C ILE A 161 -7.54 24.60 2.91
N LEU A 162 -7.65 24.65 1.59
CA LEU A 162 -7.14 25.75 0.79
C LEU A 162 -8.19 26.86 0.79
N GLN A 163 -7.88 27.95 1.48
CA GLN A 163 -8.75 29.12 1.55
C GLN A 163 -8.20 30.22 0.63
N GLY A 164 -9.04 30.75 -0.26
CA GLY A 164 -8.68 31.77 -1.23
C GLY A 164 -9.83 32.00 -2.22
N PRO A 165 -9.56 32.50 -3.43
CA PRO A 165 -8.29 32.98 -3.96
C PRO A 165 -7.92 34.38 -3.41
N TYR A 166 -6.64 34.59 -3.07
CA TYR A 166 -6.10 35.92 -2.74
C TYR A 166 -5.10 36.37 -3.83
N PRO A 167 -5.21 37.58 -4.42
CA PRO A 167 -4.19 38.13 -5.31
C PRO A 167 -2.77 38.10 -4.75
N ALA A 168 -1.82 37.46 -5.44
CA ALA A 168 -0.42 37.44 -5.01
C ALA A 168 0.37 38.62 -5.60
N THR A 169 1.48 38.99 -4.97
CA THR A 169 2.36 40.05 -5.50
C THR A 169 3.21 39.57 -6.68
N PRO A 170 3.33 40.35 -7.80
CA PRO A 170 4.23 40.02 -8.90
C PRO A 170 5.68 39.90 -8.44
N ALA A 171 6.11 40.75 -7.50
CA ALA A 171 7.45 40.71 -6.92
C ALA A 171 7.73 39.36 -6.24
N ALA A 172 6.80 38.83 -5.44
CA ALA A 172 6.95 37.51 -4.85
C ALA A 172 7.00 36.40 -5.93
N CYS A 173 6.21 36.52 -7.00
CA CYS A 173 6.23 35.56 -8.11
C CYS A 173 7.55 35.59 -8.87
N GLU A 174 8.10 36.78 -9.16
CA GLU A 174 9.40 36.96 -9.79
C GLU A 174 10.52 36.39 -8.92
N ALA A 175 10.46 36.60 -7.61
CA ALA A 175 11.40 36.01 -6.67
C ALA A 175 11.31 34.47 -6.64
N LEU A 176 10.12 33.88 -6.61
CA LEU A 176 9.98 32.43 -6.67
C LEU A 176 10.49 31.87 -8.01
N ARG A 177 10.28 32.59 -9.11
CA ARG A 177 10.78 32.20 -10.43
C ARG A 177 12.30 32.29 -10.51
N SER A 178 12.92 33.35 -9.98
CA SER A 178 14.37 33.51 -9.96
C SER A 178 15.09 32.44 -9.14
N HIS A 179 14.43 31.93 -8.08
CA HIS A 179 14.93 30.82 -7.26
C HIS A 179 14.53 29.43 -7.78
N SER A 180 14.00 29.31 -9.01
CA SER A 180 13.57 28.04 -9.61
C SER A 180 12.51 27.26 -8.80
N ARG A 181 11.67 27.97 -8.03
CA ARG A 181 10.61 27.38 -7.20
C ARG A 181 9.23 27.45 -7.84
N LEU A 182 9.05 28.31 -8.83
CA LEU A 182 7.85 28.39 -9.63
C LEU A 182 7.93 27.36 -10.76
N ARG A 183 7.02 26.38 -10.76
CA ARG A 183 7.07 25.21 -11.65
C ARG A 183 5.87 25.16 -12.58
N GLU A 184 6.07 24.74 -13.82
CA GLU A 184 4.97 24.52 -14.76
C GLU A 184 4.02 23.43 -14.25
N VAL A 185 2.72 23.69 -14.33
CA VAL A 185 1.69 22.72 -13.97
C VAL A 185 1.40 21.83 -15.17
N ARG A 186 1.62 20.51 -15.03
CA ARG A 186 1.31 19.54 -16.10
C ARG A 186 -0.07 18.90 -15.98
N THR A 187 -0.71 18.98 -14.81
CA THR A 187 -2.05 18.44 -14.57
C THR A 187 -3.07 19.05 -15.54
N LYS A 188 -3.73 18.20 -16.34
CA LYS A 188 -4.66 18.65 -17.40
C LYS A 188 -5.81 19.49 -16.85
N ALA A 189 -6.37 19.12 -15.71
CA ALA A 189 -7.44 19.86 -15.04
C ALA A 189 -7.04 21.31 -14.74
N LEU A 190 -5.91 21.50 -14.06
CA LEU A 190 -5.37 22.83 -13.70
C LEU A 190 -5.00 23.66 -14.94
N ARG A 191 -4.37 23.04 -15.93
CA ARG A 191 -4.05 23.73 -17.20
C ARG A 191 -5.30 24.19 -17.95
N ARG A 192 -6.37 23.38 -17.96
CA ARG A 192 -7.67 23.76 -18.56
C ARG A 192 -8.30 24.93 -17.81
N GLY A 193 -8.17 24.99 -16.48
CA GLY A 193 -8.54 26.13 -15.65
C GLY A 193 -7.58 27.32 -15.70
N GLY A 194 -6.73 27.42 -16.72
CA GLY A 194 -5.89 28.59 -16.96
C GLY A 194 -4.63 28.70 -16.07
N VAL A 195 -4.37 27.72 -15.21
CA VAL A 195 -3.15 27.66 -14.38
C VAL A 195 -1.94 27.31 -15.26
N ARG A 196 -0.87 28.08 -15.10
CA ARG A 196 0.38 27.90 -15.84
C ARG A 196 1.47 27.35 -14.95
N GLU A 197 1.72 28.01 -13.83
CA GLU A 197 2.75 27.61 -12.89
C GLU A 197 2.18 27.53 -11.46
N GLN A 198 2.86 26.76 -10.61
CA GLN A 198 2.56 26.62 -9.20
C GLN A 198 3.84 26.70 -8.37
N ALA A 199 3.72 27.16 -7.12
CA ALA A 199 4.79 27.12 -6.13
C ALA A 199 4.22 26.90 -4.73
N TRP A 200 4.98 26.20 -3.90
CA TRP A 200 4.76 26.18 -2.46
C TRP A 200 5.50 27.36 -1.82
N VAL A 201 4.83 28.08 -0.94
CA VAL A 201 5.39 29.14 -0.11
C VAL A 201 5.29 28.72 1.36
N ASN A 202 6.42 28.77 2.06
CA ASN A 202 6.50 28.33 3.45
C ASN A 202 5.74 29.30 4.38
N PRO A 203 5.37 28.85 5.60
CA PRO A 203 4.83 29.70 6.65
C PRO A 203 5.64 30.98 6.81
N ASP A 204 4.95 32.12 6.81
CA ASP A 204 5.51 33.47 6.98
C ASP A 204 6.66 33.82 6.02
N GLU A 205 6.84 33.07 4.94
CA GLU A 205 7.88 33.35 3.96
C GLU A 205 7.53 34.58 3.12
N HIS A 206 8.53 35.45 2.91
CA HIS A 206 8.45 36.64 2.07
C HIS A 206 9.41 36.51 0.89
N PRO A 207 9.00 35.89 -0.24
CA PRO A 207 9.88 35.66 -1.37
C PRO A 207 10.47 36.97 -1.89
N GLY A 208 11.81 37.05 -1.93
CA GLY A 208 12.51 38.28 -2.35
C GLY A 208 12.30 39.47 -1.40
N GLY A 209 11.92 39.23 -0.15
CA GLY A 209 11.60 40.27 0.84
C GLY A 209 10.24 40.95 0.64
N SER A 210 9.45 40.50 -0.36
CA SER A 210 8.12 41.03 -0.63
C SER A 210 7.05 40.21 0.06
N PRO A 211 5.99 40.83 0.63
CA PRO A 211 4.85 40.08 1.14
C PRO A 211 4.11 39.36 -0.01
N LEU A 212 3.42 38.26 0.30
CA LEU A 212 2.55 37.58 -0.66
C LEU A 212 1.28 38.37 -0.98
N TRP A 213 0.79 39.16 -0.03
CA TRP A 213 -0.46 39.93 -0.09
C TRP A 213 -0.20 41.40 0.21
N TRP A 214 -0.83 42.33 -0.52
CA TRP A 214 -0.82 43.74 -0.16
C TRP A 214 -1.97 44.03 0.81
N MET A 215 -1.68 44.73 1.91
CA MET A 215 -2.72 45.32 2.76
C MET A 215 -3.51 46.36 1.96
N ALA A 216 -4.71 45.99 1.49
CA ALA A 216 -5.65 46.96 0.94
C ALA A 216 -6.39 47.73 2.05
N ASP A 217 -6.49 47.17 3.26
CA ASP A 217 -7.07 47.82 4.42
C ASP A 217 -6.47 47.30 5.73
N ALA A 218 -6.32 48.17 6.73
CA ALA A 218 -5.63 47.91 8.01
C ALA A 218 -6.37 46.89 8.91
N SER A 219 -7.53 46.41 8.48
CA SER A 219 -8.45 45.55 9.25
C SER A 219 -8.32 44.05 8.92
N SER A 220 -7.77 43.65 7.76
CA SER A 220 -7.65 42.24 7.36
C SER A 220 -6.22 41.85 6.98
N THR A 221 -5.48 41.26 7.91
CA THR A 221 -4.18 40.63 7.62
C THR A 221 -4.40 39.17 7.23
N VAL A 222 -4.40 38.88 5.92
CA VAL A 222 -4.43 37.49 5.44
C VAL A 222 -3.08 36.85 5.80
N ARG A 223 -3.09 35.93 6.76
CA ARG A 223 -1.92 35.15 7.18
C ARG A 223 -1.87 33.78 6.50
N TRP A 224 -0.68 33.20 6.39
CA TRP A 224 -0.41 31.88 5.83
C TRP A 224 0.45 31.04 6.77
N ASP A 225 -0.01 30.89 8.02
CA ASP A 225 0.73 30.25 9.13
C ASP A 225 1.08 28.77 8.88
N ASN A 226 0.38 28.10 7.96
CA ASN A 226 0.67 26.71 7.54
C ASN A 226 1.21 26.64 6.10
N GLY A 227 1.64 27.76 5.55
CA GLY A 227 2.07 27.91 4.16
C GLY A 227 0.94 28.24 3.20
N ALA A 228 1.30 28.43 1.94
CA ALA A 228 0.40 28.78 0.88
C ALA A 228 0.81 28.12 -0.44
N VAL A 229 -0.19 27.81 -1.27
CA VAL A 229 0.02 27.41 -2.66
C VAL A 229 -0.23 28.62 -3.54
N LEU A 230 0.78 29.03 -4.29
CA LEU A 230 0.72 30.12 -5.25
C LEU A 230 0.53 29.54 -6.66
N TYR A 231 -0.38 30.14 -7.43
CA TYR A 231 -0.66 29.81 -8.81
C TYR A 231 -0.49 31.03 -9.70
N THR A 232 0.14 30.86 -10.87
CA THR A 232 0.09 31.87 -11.92
C THR A 232 -1.01 31.52 -12.92
N THR A 233 -1.94 32.45 -13.12
CA THR A 233 -3.05 32.30 -14.07
C THR A 233 -2.90 33.30 -15.23
N ARG A 234 -3.81 33.22 -16.21
CA ARG A 234 -3.92 34.22 -17.28
C ARG A 234 -4.30 35.61 -16.74
N HIS A 235 -4.95 35.69 -15.59
CA HIS A 235 -5.46 36.92 -14.99
C HIS A 235 -4.53 37.55 -13.95
N GLY A 236 -3.38 36.91 -13.70
CA GLY A 236 -2.43 37.32 -12.68
C GLY A 236 -2.18 36.22 -11.66
N PRO A 237 -1.22 36.45 -10.75
CA PRO A 237 -0.90 35.47 -9.73
C PRO A 237 -1.89 35.53 -8.56
N LEU A 238 -2.25 34.36 -8.05
CA LEU A 238 -3.17 34.16 -6.94
C LEU A 238 -2.54 33.17 -5.97
N PHE A 239 -2.92 33.21 -4.70
CA PHE A 239 -2.53 32.20 -3.73
C PHE A 239 -3.72 31.74 -2.89
N TYR A 240 -3.59 30.52 -2.38
CA TYR A 240 -4.50 29.92 -1.41
C TYR A 240 -3.69 29.61 -0.17
N ARG A 241 -4.13 30.07 0.99
CA ARG A 241 -3.50 29.73 2.27
C ARG A 241 -3.97 28.35 2.72
N VAL A 242 -3.10 27.63 3.42
CA VAL A 242 -3.45 26.35 4.03
C VAL A 242 -3.97 26.56 5.44
N VAL A 243 -5.15 26.01 5.71
CA VAL A 243 -5.76 25.93 7.04
C VAL A 243 -5.90 24.46 7.38
N ALA A 244 -5.27 24.01 8.45
CA ALA A 244 -5.41 22.63 8.94
C ALA A 244 -6.57 22.54 9.93
N GLU A 245 -7.52 21.64 9.69
CA GLU A 245 -8.59 21.29 10.64
C GLU A 245 -8.38 19.84 11.11
N ILE A 246 -8.31 19.66 12.44
CA ILE A 246 -8.08 18.37 13.11
C ILE A 246 -9.40 17.89 13.71
N GLY A 247 -9.83 16.67 13.39
CA GLY A 247 -11.07 16.06 13.88
C GLY A 247 -11.84 15.33 12.78
N GLU A 248 -13.00 14.76 13.10
CA GLU A 248 -13.89 14.21 12.06
C GLU A 248 -14.28 15.32 11.08
N ALA A 249 -13.62 15.32 9.92
CA ALA A 249 -13.86 16.31 8.89
C ALA A 249 -15.27 16.10 8.34
N LYS A 250 -16.17 17.04 8.64
CA LYS A 250 -17.44 17.14 7.92
C LYS A 250 -17.09 17.50 6.48
N VAL A 251 -17.32 16.57 5.54
CA VAL A 251 -17.16 16.83 4.10
C VAL A 251 -17.99 18.07 3.79
N ARG A 252 -17.33 19.21 3.54
CA ARG A 252 -18.06 20.44 3.21
C ARG A 252 -18.56 20.27 1.78
N SER A 253 -19.87 20.19 1.60
CA SER A 253 -20.46 20.07 0.28
C SER A 253 -20.00 21.26 -0.56
N MET A 254 -19.14 21.01 -1.56
CA MET A 254 -18.61 22.04 -2.45
C MET A 254 -19.67 22.63 -3.41
N THR A 255 -20.95 22.29 -3.21
CA THR A 255 -22.11 22.63 -4.04
C THR A 255 -22.78 23.97 -3.68
N GLY A 256 -22.35 24.64 -2.61
CA GLY A 256 -23.06 25.81 -2.04
C GLY A 256 -22.56 27.22 -2.38
N LEU A 257 -21.44 27.38 -3.11
CA LEU A 257 -20.85 28.71 -3.36
C LEU A 257 -21.14 29.18 -4.79
N GLY A 258 -22.32 29.78 -4.96
CA GLY A 258 -22.71 30.53 -6.15
C GLY A 258 -22.21 31.98 -6.08
N GLY A 259 -20.90 32.19 -6.19
CA GLY A 259 -20.26 33.50 -6.30
C GLY A 259 -19.96 33.88 -7.75
N ARG A 260 -19.92 35.17 -8.06
CA ARG A 260 -19.79 35.70 -9.42
C ARG A 260 -18.31 35.74 -9.85
N ALA A 261 -17.95 34.90 -10.83
CA ALA A 261 -16.68 34.83 -11.57
C ALA A 261 -15.73 36.04 -11.44
N ARG A 262 -14.73 35.91 -10.57
CA ARG A 262 -13.45 36.64 -10.64
C ARG A 262 -12.33 35.61 -10.91
N GLY A 263 -11.18 36.04 -11.40
CA GLY A 263 -10.15 35.16 -11.99
C GLY A 263 -9.58 34.00 -11.15
N GLY A 264 -10.02 33.77 -9.91
CA GLY A 264 -9.71 32.55 -9.15
C GLY A 264 -10.82 31.48 -9.16
N ASP A 265 -12.03 31.79 -9.62
CA ASP A 265 -13.08 30.79 -9.89
C ASP A 265 -12.59 29.69 -10.85
N GLU A 266 -11.70 30.03 -11.80
CA GLU A 266 -11.14 29.06 -12.76
C GLU A 266 -10.24 28.02 -12.07
N VAL A 267 -9.44 28.46 -11.09
CA VAL A 267 -8.55 27.58 -10.32
C VAL A 267 -9.39 26.73 -9.36
N THR A 268 -10.35 27.33 -8.66
CA THR A 268 -11.29 26.60 -7.80
C THR A 268 -12.07 25.56 -8.61
N ALA A 269 -12.57 25.91 -9.80
CA ALA A 269 -13.27 24.98 -10.68
C ALA A 269 -12.37 23.85 -11.18
N ALA A 270 -11.11 24.13 -11.52
CA ALA A 270 -10.15 23.11 -11.91
C ALA A 270 -9.83 22.14 -10.77
N LEU A 271 -9.62 22.65 -9.55
CA LEU A 271 -9.41 21.82 -8.36
C LEU A 271 -10.65 20.96 -8.07
N ARG A 272 -11.85 21.54 -8.19
CA ARG A 272 -13.12 20.80 -8.05
C ARG A 272 -13.25 19.68 -9.09
N SER A 273 -12.78 19.90 -10.32
CA SER A 273 -12.82 18.88 -11.36
C SER A 273 -11.97 17.64 -11.03
N LEU A 274 -10.85 17.81 -10.32
CA LEU A 274 -10.05 16.69 -9.82
C LEU A 274 -10.86 15.83 -8.84
N TYR A 275 -11.59 16.48 -7.94
CA TYR A 275 -12.45 15.80 -6.97
C TYR A 275 -13.57 15.03 -7.66
N THR A 276 -14.25 15.66 -8.62
CA THR A 276 -15.30 14.99 -9.41
C THR A 276 -14.78 13.78 -10.18
N VAL A 277 -13.55 13.82 -10.71
CA VAL A 277 -12.95 12.65 -11.36
C VAL A 277 -12.72 11.51 -10.36
N TYR A 278 -12.21 11.84 -9.16
CA TYR A 278 -12.02 10.86 -8.08
C TYR A 278 -13.33 10.27 -7.59
N GLU A 279 -14.34 11.08 -7.26
CA GLU A 279 -15.64 10.61 -6.78
C GLU A 279 -16.31 9.65 -7.77
N ASN A 280 -16.29 9.99 -9.06
CA ASN A 280 -16.86 9.12 -10.09
C ASN A 280 -16.09 7.79 -10.20
N ALA A 281 -14.75 7.81 -10.06
CA ALA A 281 -13.95 6.60 -10.10
C ALA A 281 -14.16 5.73 -8.84
N ALA A 282 -14.25 6.35 -7.67
CA ALA A 282 -14.52 5.68 -6.41
C ALA A 282 -15.92 5.06 -6.36
N ALA A 283 -16.94 5.77 -6.88
CA ALA A 283 -18.29 5.24 -7.00
C ALA A 283 -18.33 4.00 -7.92
N ALA A 284 -17.70 4.10 -9.10
CA ALA A 284 -17.60 2.95 -10.02
C ALA A 284 -16.85 1.75 -9.40
N ALA A 285 -15.86 2.00 -8.54
CA ALA A 285 -15.13 0.97 -7.81
C ALA A 285 -16.02 0.24 -6.79
N LEU A 286 -16.89 0.98 -6.11
CA LEU A 286 -17.86 0.43 -5.15
C LEU A 286 -18.91 -0.40 -5.87
N ASP A 287 -19.50 0.13 -6.94
CA ASP A 287 -20.46 -0.60 -7.78
C ASP A 287 -19.85 -1.93 -8.28
N LEU A 288 -18.61 -1.91 -8.75
CA LEU A 288 -17.92 -3.12 -9.20
C LEU A 288 -17.69 -4.11 -8.05
N LYS A 289 -17.34 -3.64 -6.85
CA LYS A 289 -17.16 -4.53 -5.67
C LYS A 289 -18.49 -5.17 -5.27
N GLU A 290 -19.58 -4.41 -5.30
CA GLU A 290 -20.93 -4.93 -5.04
C GLU A 290 -21.33 -5.96 -6.09
N ASP A 291 -21.17 -5.65 -7.37
CA ASP A 291 -21.42 -6.58 -8.49
C ASP A 291 -20.61 -7.89 -8.35
N MET A 292 -19.32 -7.79 -7.97
CA MET A 292 -18.47 -8.94 -7.73
C MET A 292 -18.94 -9.78 -6.54
N ALA A 293 -19.31 -9.12 -5.43
CA ALA A 293 -19.83 -9.81 -4.24
C ALA A 293 -21.17 -10.51 -4.53
N GLU A 294 -22.07 -9.85 -5.26
CA GLU A 294 -23.33 -10.45 -5.72
C GLU A 294 -23.10 -11.61 -6.68
N ALA A 295 -22.14 -11.49 -7.60
CA ALA A 295 -21.78 -12.55 -8.53
C ALA A 295 -21.23 -13.80 -7.81
N GLU A 296 -20.38 -13.61 -6.79
CA GLU A 296 -19.86 -14.70 -5.96
C GLU A 296 -20.96 -15.37 -5.13
N GLN A 297 -21.80 -14.59 -4.45
CA GLN A 297 -22.93 -15.11 -3.67
C GLN A 297 -23.92 -15.89 -4.57
N GLY A 298 -24.22 -15.35 -5.75
CA GLY A 298 -25.07 -16.01 -6.74
C GLY A 298 -24.43 -17.26 -7.35
N ALA A 299 -23.10 -17.33 -7.47
CA ALA A 299 -22.39 -18.49 -8.00
C ALA A 299 -22.57 -19.72 -7.12
N ILE A 300 -22.46 -19.57 -5.79
CA ILE A 300 -22.65 -20.66 -4.83
C ILE A 300 -24.09 -21.18 -4.89
N GLY A 301 -25.09 -20.30 -4.87
CA GLY A 301 -26.50 -20.70 -4.98
C GLY A 301 -26.81 -21.45 -6.29
N LYS A 302 -26.27 -20.98 -7.42
CA LYS A 302 -26.38 -21.66 -8.72
C LYS A 302 -25.70 -23.03 -8.72
N TRP A 303 -24.51 -23.15 -8.11
CA TRP A 303 -23.78 -24.40 -7.96
C TRP A 303 -24.57 -25.40 -7.11
N ILE A 304 -25.07 -24.99 -5.93
CA ILE A 304 -25.90 -25.83 -5.05
C ILE A 304 -27.15 -26.30 -5.77
N ARG A 305 -27.87 -25.42 -6.48
CA ARG A 305 -29.09 -25.80 -7.21
C ARG A 305 -28.83 -26.80 -8.33
N LYS A 306 -27.71 -26.64 -9.06
CA LYS A 306 -27.38 -27.50 -10.20
C LYS A 306 -26.83 -28.86 -9.77
N TYR A 307 -25.86 -28.88 -8.85
CA TYR A 307 -25.16 -30.10 -8.45
C TYR A 307 -25.78 -30.78 -7.23
N GLY A 308 -26.43 -30.03 -6.35
CA GLY A 308 -27.08 -30.55 -5.14
C GLY A 308 -28.31 -31.43 -5.39
N LEU A 309 -28.94 -31.34 -6.57
CA LEU A 309 -29.98 -32.30 -6.98
C LEU A 309 -29.41 -33.45 -7.82
N MET A 310 -28.47 -33.13 -8.73
CA MET A 310 -27.90 -34.09 -9.67
C MET A 310 -27.07 -35.17 -8.98
N ILE A 311 -26.16 -34.81 -8.08
CA ILE A 311 -25.27 -35.78 -7.41
C ILE A 311 -26.07 -36.78 -6.55
N PRO A 312 -26.99 -36.36 -5.65
CA PRO A 312 -27.80 -37.31 -4.90
C PRO A 312 -28.65 -38.21 -5.79
N SER A 313 -29.20 -37.69 -6.89
CA SER A 313 -29.99 -38.51 -7.82
C SER A 313 -29.17 -39.64 -8.47
N TYR A 314 -27.90 -39.39 -8.80
CA TYR A 314 -26.99 -40.41 -9.31
C TYR A 314 -26.71 -41.51 -8.28
N TYR A 315 -26.49 -41.15 -7.02
CA TYR A 315 -26.27 -42.13 -5.95
C TYR A 315 -27.54 -42.91 -5.61
N VAL A 316 -28.70 -42.25 -5.54
CA VAL A 316 -29.99 -42.92 -5.25
C VAL A 316 -30.35 -43.92 -6.35
N LEU A 317 -30.26 -43.52 -7.62
CA LEU A 317 -30.60 -44.39 -8.74
C LEU A 317 -29.61 -45.56 -8.85
N GLY A 318 -28.33 -45.32 -8.59
CA GLY A 318 -27.31 -46.37 -8.55
C GLY A 318 -27.53 -47.34 -7.39
N CYS A 319 -27.82 -46.85 -6.18
CA CYS A 319 -28.18 -47.68 -5.03
C CYS A 319 -29.35 -48.61 -5.32
N VAL A 320 -30.42 -48.12 -5.96
CA VAL A 320 -31.56 -48.97 -6.34
C VAL A 320 -31.15 -50.02 -7.38
N ALA A 321 -30.42 -49.63 -8.43
CA ALA A 321 -30.06 -50.51 -9.53
C ALA A 321 -29.08 -51.62 -9.12
N TYR A 322 -27.99 -51.28 -8.43
CA TYR A 322 -26.99 -52.28 -8.00
C TYR A 322 -27.46 -53.13 -6.81
N ARG A 323 -28.36 -52.60 -5.97
CA ARG A 323 -29.06 -53.43 -4.96
C ARG A 323 -29.89 -54.52 -5.62
N TRP A 324 -30.59 -54.19 -6.71
CA TRP A 324 -31.46 -55.15 -7.40
C TRP A 324 -30.70 -56.13 -8.30
N LEU A 325 -29.65 -55.67 -8.98
CA LEU A 325 -28.89 -56.49 -9.94
C LEU A 325 -27.75 -57.29 -9.30
N GLU A 326 -27.04 -56.73 -8.32
CA GLU A 326 -25.82 -57.33 -7.73
C GLU A 326 -25.96 -57.61 -6.22
N GLY A 327 -27.08 -57.20 -5.60
CA GLY A 327 -27.31 -57.43 -4.17
C GLY A 327 -26.43 -56.59 -3.22
N PHE A 328 -25.72 -55.58 -3.75
CA PHE A 328 -24.82 -54.75 -2.97
C PHE A 328 -25.54 -54.05 -1.81
N ASN A 329 -24.83 -53.85 -0.69
CA ASN A 329 -25.33 -52.99 0.37
C ASN A 329 -25.22 -51.51 -0.06
N ILE A 330 -25.92 -50.61 0.64
CA ILE A 330 -25.95 -49.18 0.28
C ILE A 330 -24.55 -48.56 0.34
N LEU A 331 -23.74 -48.93 1.35
CA LEU A 331 -22.38 -48.42 1.52
C LEU A 331 -21.45 -48.94 0.41
N ASP A 332 -21.51 -50.23 0.10
CA ASP A 332 -20.73 -50.86 -0.98
C ASP A 332 -21.09 -50.26 -2.33
N THR A 333 -22.36 -49.96 -2.56
CA THR A 333 -22.82 -49.31 -3.79
C THR A 333 -22.31 -47.88 -3.88
N CYS A 334 -22.43 -47.08 -2.81
CA CYS A 334 -21.89 -45.72 -2.79
C CYS A 334 -20.38 -45.71 -2.99
N TYR A 335 -19.66 -46.65 -2.37
CA TYR A 335 -18.22 -46.82 -2.54
C TYR A 335 -17.88 -47.17 -4.00
N PHE A 336 -18.52 -48.19 -4.57
CA PHE A 336 -18.32 -48.62 -5.96
C PHE A 336 -18.63 -47.48 -6.96
N LEU A 337 -19.74 -46.77 -6.78
CA LEU A 337 -20.12 -45.64 -7.64
C LEU A 337 -19.14 -44.48 -7.54
N THR A 338 -18.60 -44.22 -6.34
CA THR A 338 -17.62 -43.15 -6.11
C THR A 338 -16.29 -43.49 -6.75
N THR A 339 -15.74 -44.68 -6.50
CA THR A 339 -14.44 -45.10 -7.06
C THR A 339 -14.48 -45.25 -8.58
N THR A 340 -15.64 -45.61 -9.13
CA THR A 340 -15.89 -45.65 -10.57
C THR A 340 -16.01 -44.24 -11.16
N ALA A 341 -16.82 -43.36 -10.56
CA ALA A 341 -16.98 -41.98 -11.04
C ALA A 341 -15.69 -41.16 -10.93
N THR A 342 -14.86 -41.42 -9.92
CA THR A 342 -13.53 -40.82 -9.74
C THR A 342 -12.43 -41.46 -10.57
N THR A 343 -12.75 -42.51 -11.34
CA THR A 343 -11.80 -43.27 -12.17
C THR A 343 -10.65 -43.90 -11.38
N VAL A 344 -10.80 -44.02 -10.05
CA VAL A 344 -9.82 -44.71 -9.19
C VAL A 344 -9.91 -46.22 -9.40
N GLY A 345 -11.13 -46.77 -9.43
CA GLY A 345 -11.41 -48.13 -9.87
C GLY A 345 -10.57 -49.23 -9.23
N TYR A 346 -10.60 -49.38 -7.89
CA TYR A 346 -9.81 -50.39 -7.17
C TYR A 346 -10.07 -51.84 -7.62
N GLY A 347 -11.25 -52.13 -8.18
CA GLY A 347 -11.60 -53.45 -8.73
C GLY A 347 -11.96 -54.51 -7.69
N ASP A 348 -12.02 -54.13 -6.43
CA ASP A 348 -12.47 -54.95 -5.29
C ASP A 348 -13.97 -55.24 -5.32
N LEU A 349 -14.77 -54.27 -5.78
CA LEU A 349 -16.19 -54.43 -6.09
C LEU A 349 -16.42 -54.22 -7.58
N CYS A 350 -16.98 -55.23 -8.24
CA CYS A 350 -17.32 -55.17 -9.67
C CYS A 350 -18.59 -55.99 -9.97
N PRO A 351 -19.39 -55.57 -10.96
CA PRO A 351 -20.60 -56.29 -11.35
C PRO A 351 -20.26 -57.66 -11.96
N THR A 352 -20.86 -58.71 -11.40
CA THR A 352 -20.67 -60.09 -11.85
C THR A 352 -21.73 -60.53 -12.85
N SER A 353 -22.93 -59.93 -12.79
CA SER A 353 -24.04 -60.24 -13.68
C SER A 353 -23.84 -59.61 -15.06
N ALA A 354 -24.41 -60.25 -16.09
CA ALA A 354 -24.36 -59.71 -17.46
C ALA A 354 -25.09 -58.36 -17.56
N ALA A 355 -26.21 -58.22 -16.86
CA ALA A 355 -26.99 -56.99 -16.80
C ALA A 355 -26.26 -55.87 -16.03
N GLY A 356 -25.60 -56.19 -14.92
CA GLY A 356 -24.79 -55.26 -14.14
C GLY A 356 -23.60 -54.72 -14.93
N ARG A 357 -22.88 -55.57 -15.68
CA ARG A 357 -21.78 -55.13 -16.56
C ARG A 357 -22.25 -54.16 -17.65
N LEU A 358 -23.39 -54.46 -18.27
CA LEU A 358 -23.98 -53.58 -19.29
C LEU A 358 -24.43 -52.25 -18.67
N LEU A 359 -25.08 -52.28 -17.51
CA LEU A 359 -25.46 -51.08 -16.76
C LEU A 359 -24.23 -50.24 -16.43
N THR A 360 -23.18 -50.81 -15.83
CA THR A 360 -21.97 -50.09 -15.45
C THR A 360 -21.29 -49.44 -16.66
N SER A 361 -21.28 -50.10 -17.82
CA SER A 361 -20.71 -49.54 -19.05
C SER A 361 -21.41 -48.25 -19.48
N LEU A 362 -22.71 -48.11 -19.23
CA LEU A 362 -23.49 -46.90 -19.53
C LEU A 362 -23.51 -45.91 -18.36
N TYR A 363 -23.47 -46.42 -17.12
CA TYR A 363 -23.63 -45.64 -15.90
C TYR A 363 -22.34 -44.96 -15.45
N ALA A 364 -21.18 -45.57 -15.71
CA ALA A 364 -19.88 -45.03 -15.32
C ALA A 364 -19.56 -43.67 -15.98
N PRO A 365 -19.74 -43.48 -17.31
CA PRO A 365 -19.52 -42.17 -17.92
C PRO A 365 -20.46 -41.08 -17.37
N LEU A 366 -21.72 -41.43 -17.11
CA LEU A 366 -22.70 -40.51 -16.51
C LEU A 366 -22.29 -40.10 -15.10
N GLY A 367 -21.76 -41.03 -14.31
CA GLY A 367 -21.21 -40.78 -12.99
C GLY A 367 -20.00 -39.86 -13.02
N THR A 368 -19.04 -40.12 -13.91
CA THR A 368 -17.86 -39.27 -14.08
C THR A 368 -18.29 -37.85 -14.46
N ILE A 369 -19.22 -37.68 -15.43
CA ILE A 369 -19.71 -36.36 -15.81
C ILE A 369 -20.41 -35.68 -14.62
N ALA A 370 -21.32 -36.36 -13.93
CA ALA A 370 -22.11 -35.77 -12.85
C ALA A 370 -21.25 -35.39 -11.62
N VAL A 371 -20.34 -36.27 -11.21
CA VAL A 371 -19.51 -36.08 -10.02
C VAL A 371 -18.34 -35.12 -10.31
N MET A 372 -17.62 -35.29 -11.42
CA MET A 372 -16.48 -34.41 -11.74
C MET A 372 -16.90 -32.98 -12.05
N SER A 373 -18.04 -32.79 -12.74
CA SER A 373 -18.54 -31.43 -13.02
C SER A 373 -18.93 -30.66 -11.76
N GLY A 374 -19.34 -31.35 -10.69
CA GLY A 374 -19.58 -30.75 -9.38
C GLY A 374 -18.32 -30.57 -8.54
N LEU A 375 -17.40 -31.56 -8.59
CA LEU A 375 -16.19 -31.60 -7.79
C LEU A 375 -15.15 -30.56 -8.22
N VAL A 376 -14.95 -30.36 -9.53
CA VAL A 376 -13.91 -29.45 -10.05
C VAL A 376 -14.08 -28.00 -9.56
N PRO A 377 -15.27 -27.37 -9.65
CA PRO A 377 -15.48 -26.02 -9.11
C PRO A 377 -15.29 -25.94 -7.58
N ALA A 378 -15.67 -26.98 -6.84
CA ALA A 378 -15.50 -27.03 -5.39
C ALA A 378 -14.02 -27.16 -4.99
N MET A 379 -13.26 -27.97 -5.73
CA MET A 379 -11.79 -28.04 -5.59
C MET A 379 -11.14 -26.70 -5.94
N GLU A 380 -11.54 -26.06 -7.04
CA GLU A 380 -11.00 -24.77 -7.44
C GLU A 380 -11.27 -23.67 -6.40
N TRP A 381 -12.47 -23.65 -5.82
CA TRP A 381 -12.81 -22.77 -4.69
C TRP A 381 -11.92 -23.04 -3.47
N THR A 382 -11.74 -24.32 -3.12
CA THR A 382 -10.92 -24.73 -1.96
C THR A 382 -9.45 -24.36 -2.17
N LEU A 383 -8.93 -24.51 -3.40
CA LEU A 383 -7.56 -24.13 -3.76
C LEU A 383 -7.36 -22.61 -3.68
N ARG A 384 -8.32 -21.80 -4.15
CA ARG A 384 -8.25 -20.34 -4.03
C ARG A 384 -8.24 -19.87 -2.58
N GLU A 385 -9.04 -20.49 -1.72
CA GLU A 385 -9.06 -20.20 -0.29
C GLU A 385 -7.77 -20.67 0.41
N LEU A 386 -7.18 -21.77 -0.07
CA LEU A 386 -5.88 -22.23 0.41
C LEU A 386 -4.74 -21.30 -0.05
N ASP A 387 -4.81 -20.75 -1.26
CA ASP A 387 -3.84 -19.79 -1.80
C ASP A 387 -3.88 -18.46 -1.04
N SER A 388 -5.08 -17.97 -0.67
CA SER A 388 -5.22 -16.78 0.18
C SER A 388 -4.71 -17.03 1.61
N GLY A 389 -5.01 -18.21 2.17
CA GLY A 389 -4.54 -18.62 3.50
C GLY A 389 -3.03 -18.86 3.58
N THR A 390 -2.42 -19.45 2.55
CA THR A 390 -0.97 -19.68 2.49
C THR A 390 -0.20 -18.37 2.31
N ALA A 391 -0.71 -17.40 1.53
CA ALA A 391 -0.12 -16.07 1.45
C ALA A 391 -0.09 -15.36 2.81
N TRP A 392 -1.20 -15.42 3.56
CA TRP A 392 -1.25 -14.89 4.93
C TRP A 392 -0.26 -15.61 5.87
N LEU A 393 -0.19 -16.94 5.80
CA LEU A 393 0.76 -17.74 6.58
C LEU A 393 2.21 -17.43 6.23
N VAL A 394 2.54 -17.24 4.96
CA VAL A 394 3.88 -16.83 4.49
C VAL A 394 4.23 -15.44 5.01
N LEU A 395 3.29 -14.49 5.00
CA LEU A 395 3.51 -13.15 5.53
C LEU A 395 3.71 -13.16 7.05
N VAL A 396 2.90 -13.93 7.77
CA VAL A 396 3.04 -14.13 9.23
C VAL A 396 4.36 -14.82 9.56
N LEU A 397 4.71 -15.87 8.82
CA LEU A 397 5.98 -16.59 8.99
C LEU A 397 7.17 -15.72 8.60
N ALA A 398 7.10 -14.91 7.55
CA ALA A 398 8.14 -13.94 7.20
C ALA A 398 8.33 -12.89 8.31
N LYS A 399 7.23 -12.40 8.90
CA LYS A 399 7.27 -11.50 10.06
C LYS A 399 7.90 -12.16 11.29
N LEU A 400 7.61 -13.45 11.51
CA LEU A 400 8.20 -14.25 12.59
C LEU A 400 9.68 -14.60 12.32
N VAL A 401 10.06 -14.84 11.07
CA VAL A 401 11.45 -15.04 10.63
C VAL A 401 12.26 -13.75 10.87
N GLU A 402 11.73 -12.58 10.52
CA GLU A 402 12.37 -11.29 10.86
C GLU A 402 12.55 -11.13 12.37
N LEU A 403 11.61 -11.62 13.18
CA LEU A 403 11.68 -11.59 14.63
C LEU A 403 12.74 -12.55 15.22
N VAL A 404 13.01 -13.68 14.54
CA VAL A 404 13.86 -14.78 15.00
C VAL A 404 15.29 -14.72 14.41
N MET A 405 15.46 -14.13 13.22
CA MET A 405 16.68 -14.23 12.40
C MET A 405 17.61 -12.99 12.45
N ASP A 406 17.88 -12.42 13.63
CA ASP A 406 19.15 -11.71 13.85
C ASP A 406 20.16 -12.54 14.68
N PRO A 407 20.60 -13.72 14.20
CA PRO A 407 21.58 -14.55 14.89
C PRO A 407 22.98 -13.92 14.87
N ARG A 408 23.24 -12.98 13.96
CA ARG A 408 24.53 -12.28 13.86
C ARG A 408 24.76 -11.34 15.05
N THR A 409 23.71 -10.66 15.52
CA THR A 409 23.81 -9.78 16.69
C THR A 409 24.02 -10.58 17.99
N ILE A 410 23.36 -11.72 18.14
CA ILE A 410 23.50 -12.60 19.32
C ILE A 410 24.86 -13.31 19.33
N TYR A 411 25.30 -13.88 18.21
CA TYR A 411 26.58 -14.59 18.11
C TYR A 411 27.78 -13.64 18.27
N ASN A 412 27.75 -12.46 17.64
CA ASN A 412 28.82 -11.46 17.79
C ASN A 412 28.88 -10.86 19.20
N GLY A 413 27.75 -10.78 19.90
CA GLY A 413 27.69 -10.40 21.32
C GLY A 413 28.39 -11.41 22.22
N LEU A 414 28.11 -12.71 22.03
CA LEU A 414 28.73 -13.81 22.78
C LEU A 414 30.25 -13.90 22.53
N CYS A 415 30.71 -13.74 21.29
CA CYS A 415 32.14 -13.75 20.96
C CYS A 415 32.90 -12.54 21.53
N LYS A 416 32.32 -11.33 21.50
CA LYS A 416 32.97 -10.13 22.07
C LYS A 416 33.17 -10.22 23.57
N GLN A 417 32.21 -10.78 24.31
CA GLN A 417 32.27 -10.88 25.77
C GLN A 417 33.30 -11.92 26.25
N ARG A 418 33.44 -13.04 25.51
CA ARG A 418 34.48 -14.06 25.77
C ARG A 418 35.90 -13.49 25.58
N CYS A 419 36.08 -12.60 24.60
CA CYS A 419 37.36 -11.91 24.38
C CYS A 419 37.65 -10.80 25.41
N THR A 420 36.64 -10.18 26.02
CA THR A 420 36.85 -9.15 27.07
C THR A 420 37.20 -9.77 28.42
N LEU A 421 36.57 -10.90 28.78
CA LEU A 421 36.88 -11.69 29.97
C LEU A 421 38.31 -12.25 29.99
N ILE A 422 38.89 -12.53 28.82
CA ILE A 422 40.27 -13.03 28.68
C ILE A 422 41.30 -11.87 28.77
N ARG A 423 40.91 -10.64 28.42
CA ARG A 423 41.79 -9.46 28.40
C ARG A 423 41.89 -8.71 29.74
N SER A 424 40.97 -8.92 30.68
CA SER A 424 40.94 -8.23 31.98
C SER A 424 41.69 -8.97 33.10
N THR A 425 42.56 -9.93 32.79
CA THR A 425 43.38 -10.65 33.77
C THR A 425 44.53 -9.77 34.28
N PRO A 426 44.59 -9.41 35.57
CA PRO A 426 45.79 -8.83 36.17
C PRO A 426 46.82 -9.94 36.42
N SER A 427 48.06 -9.68 36.07
CA SER A 427 49.22 -10.51 36.41
C SER A 427 49.54 -10.43 37.91
N THR A 428 49.06 -11.39 38.71
CA THR A 428 49.72 -12.07 39.86
C THR A 428 48.67 -12.65 40.84
N PRO A 429 48.71 -13.95 41.21
CA PRO A 429 47.76 -14.56 42.14
C PRO A 429 48.34 -14.72 43.55
N SER A 430 47.66 -14.21 44.58
CA SER A 430 47.93 -14.58 46.00
C SER A 430 46.71 -15.20 46.69
N GLY A 431 45.80 -15.80 45.93
CA GLY A 431 44.65 -16.54 46.44
C GLY A 431 44.38 -17.79 45.60
N SER A 432 43.95 -18.87 46.26
CA SER A 432 43.56 -20.14 45.61
C SER A 432 42.56 -19.89 44.48
N ALA A 433 42.80 -20.50 43.31
CA ALA A 433 41.97 -20.35 42.11
C ALA A 433 40.49 -20.71 42.34
N LYS A 434 40.17 -21.50 43.38
CA LYS A 434 38.78 -21.81 43.76
C LYS A 434 38.01 -20.62 44.32
N ASP A 435 38.69 -19.69 44.99
CA ASP A 435 38.04 -18.56 45.67
C ASP A 435 37.75 -17.42 44.69
N VAL A 436 38.60 -17.24 43.68
CA VAL A 436 38.36 -16.34 42.53
C VAL A 436 37.19 -16.84 41.67
N TYR A 437 37.05 -18.17 41.49
CA TYR A 437 35.96 -18.74 40.70
C TYR A 437 34.59 -18.64 41.42
N ARG A 438 34.58 -18.69 42.76
CA ARG A 438 33.35 -18.55 43.57
C ARG A 438 32.83 -17.12 43.64
N SER A 439 33.69 -16.10 43.63
CA SER A 439 33.21 -14.71 43.66
C SER A 439 32.65 -14.24 42.31
N TYR A 440 33.07 -14.84 41.20
CA TYR A 440 32.59 -14.51 39.85
C TYR A 440 31.27 -15.17 39.44
N THR A 441 30.74 -16.11 40.23
CA THR A 441 29.46 -16.80 39.96
C THR A 441 28.27 -16.15 40.67
N GLY A 442 28.39 -14.88 41.06
CA GLY A 442 27.27 -14.09 41.55
C GLY A 442 26.23 -13.82 40.46
N ASN A 443 25.03 -14.39 40.61
CA ASN A 443 23.76 -14.07 39.94
C ASN A 443 23.85 -13.29 38.61
N HIS A 444 24.17 -13.99 37.53
CA HIS A 444 23.93 -13.50 36.17
C HIS A 444 23.02 -14.50 35.44
N ASP A 445 21.72 -14.45 35.77
CA ASP A 445 20.64 -15.22 35.13
C ASP A 445 19.82 -14.41 34.12
N GLU A 446 20.19 -13.15 33.90
CA GLU A 446 19.59 -12.26 32.90
C GLU A 446 20.62 -11.82 31.85
N PHE A 447 20.32 -12.06 30.57
CA PHE A 447 21.09 -11.53 29.44
C PHE A 447 20.39 -10.31 28.86
N ARG A 448 21.06 -9.17 28.74
CA ARG A 448 20.48 -8.01 28.05
C ARG A 448 20.84 -8.06 26.57
N VAL A 449 19.85 -8.31 25.72
CA VAL A 449 20.00 -8.28 24.26
C VAL A 449 19.56 -6.90 23.78
N PRO A 450 20.44 -6.15 23.08
CA PRO A 450 20.02 -4.93 22.40
C PRO A 450 19.21 -5.33 21.16
N LEU A 451 17.91 -5.08 21.19
CA LEU A 451 17.04 -5.27 20.04
C LEU A 451 16.94 -3.95 19.28
N ARG A 452 17.35 -3.96 18.02
CA ARG A 452 17.00 -2.89 17.08
C ARG A 452 15.76 -3.33 16.32
N LEU A 453 14.60 -3.04 16.91
CA LEU A 453 13.32 -3.11 16.22
C LEU A 453 12.96 -1.71 15.76
N LEU A 454 12.80 -1.53 14.44
CA LEU A 454 12.14 -0.38 13.81
C LEU A 454 12.42 0.97 14.52
N GLY A 455 13.70 1.31 14.66
CA GLY A 455 14.13 2.65 15.10
C GLY A 455 14.12 2.95 16.61
N SER A 456 13.79 2.00 17.49
CA SER A 456 13.92 2.20 18.94
C SER A 456 15.06 1.35 19.55
N ASN A 457 15.84 1.94 20.46
CA ASN A 457 16.89 1.23 21.21
C ASN A 457 16.30 0.74 22.54
N GLY A 458 15.90 -0.53 22.60
CA GLY A 458 15.49 -1.21 23.84
C GLY A 458 16.48 -2.31 24.23
N THR A 459 16.79 -2.42 25.52
CA THR A 459 17.50 -3.58 26.08
C THR A 459 16.50 -4.49 26.77
N TYR A 460 16.29 -5.69 26.26
CA TYR A 460 15.42 -6.70 26.87
C TYR A 460 16.24 -7.71 27.66
N SER A 461 15.83 -8.03 28.89
CA SER A 461 16.44 -9.14 29.64
C SER A 461 15.80 -10.46 29.19
N VAL A 462 16.65 -11.40 28.76
CA VAL A 462 16.27 -12.74 28.36
C VAL A 462 16.94 -13.72 29.32
N THR A 463 16.17 -14.65 29.89
CA THR A 463 16.69 -15.64 30.84
C THR A 463 17.29 -16.85 30.10
N LYS A 464 18.27 -17.54 30.70
CA LYS A 464 18.93 -18.75 30.14
C LYS A 464 17.96 -19.78 29.53
N PRO A 465 16.82 -20.13 30.15
CA PRO A 465 15.90 -21.12 29.60
C PRO A 465 15.31 -20.70 28.24
N LEU A 466 15.04 -19.40 28.06
CA LEU A 466 14.47 -18.86 26.83
C LEU A 466 15.48 -18.87 25.67
N ALA A 467 16.75 -18.64 25.97
CA ALA A 467 17.83 -18.74 24.99
C ALA A 467 18.06 -20.19 24.52
N TYR A 468 18.00 -21.16 25.44
CA TYR A 468 18.07 -22.59 25.10
C TYR A 468 16.84 -23.04 24.29
N LEU A 469 15.65 -22.58 24.65
CA LEU A 469 14.41 -22.85 23.91
C LEU A 469 14.49 -22.30 22.46
N HIS A 470 15.03 -21.09 22.27
CA HIS A 470 15.24 -20.50 20.95
C HIS A 470 16.23 -21.30 20.10
N ALA A 471 17.35 -21.74 20.68
CA ALA A 471 18.34 -22.57 20.00
C ALA A 471 17.79 -23.97 19.64
N LEU A 472 16.86 -24.50 20.43
CA LEU A 472 16.21 -25.79 20.19
C LEU A 472 15.14 -25.71 19.10
N LEU A 473 14.41 -24.59 19.02
CA LEU A 473 13.27 -24.40 18.10
C LEU A 473 13.68 -23.84 16.72
N ALA A 474 14.78 -23.09 16.63
CA ALA A 474 15.23 -22.47 15.38
C ALA A 474 15.44 -23.46 14.21
N PRO A 475 16.01 -24.67 14.41
CA PRO A 475 16.16 -25.65 13.33
C PRO A 475 14.81 -26.20 12.83
N GLY A 476 13.86 -26.42 13.75
CA GLY A 476 12.51 -26.90 13.41
C GLY A 476 11.69 -25.84 12.67
N PHE A 477 11.85 -24.58 13.06
CA PHE A 477 11.22 -23.44 12.39
C PHE A 477 11.80 -23.22 10.98
N LEU A 478 13.12 -23.30 10.80
CA LEU A 478 13.76 -23.24 9.48
C LEU A 478 13.37 -24.41 8.56
N ALA A 479 13.20 -25.61 9.13
CA ALA A 479 12.69 -26.76 8.39
C ALA A 479 11.23 -26.56 7.95
N LEU A 480 10.38 -26.00 8.82
CA LEU A 480 8.99 -25.67 8.49
C LEU A 480 8.91 -24.62 7.37
N VAL A 481 9.70 -23.54 7.46
CA VAL A 481 9.81 -22.52 6.41
C VAL A 481 10.33 -23.14 5.11
N GLY A 482 11.30 -24.05 5.18
CA GLY A 482 11.80 -24.79 4.02
C GLY A 482 10.74 -25.67 3.37
N VAL A 483 9.89 -26.35 4.15
CA VAL A 483 8.77 -27.16 3.63
C VAL A 483 7.72 -26.28 2.98
N VAL A 484 7.35 -25.15 3.60
CA VAL A 484 6.37 -24.19 3.04
C VAL A 484 6.89 -23.55 1.75
N MET A 485 8.17 -23.18 1.70
CA MET A 485 8.83 -22.67 0.48
C MET A 485 8.94 -23.75 -0.59
N ALA A 486 9.27 -25.00 -0.24
CA ALA A 486 9.33 -26.11 -1.19
C ALA A 486 7.94 -26.47 -1.75
N MET A 487 6.88 -26.37 -0.95
CA MET A 487 5.50 -26.50 -1.40
C MET A 487 5.11 -25.35 -2.34
N SER A 488 5.52 -24.11 -2.04
CA SER A 488 5.26 -22.93 -2.89
C SER A 488 6.04 -22.96 -4.21
N ILE A 489 7.28 -23.44 -4.20
CA ILE A 489 8.13 -23.63 -5.40
C ILE A 489 7.61 -24.81 -6.22
N SER A 490 7.17 -25.90 -5.57
CA SER A 490 6.51 -27.02 -6.26
C SER A 490 5.21 -26.55 -6.92
N HIS A 491 4.46 -25.66 -6.28
CA HIS A 491 3.28 -25.03 -6.86
C HIS A 491 3.62 -24.18 -8.09
N HIS A 492 4.61 -23.29 -8.01
CA HIS A 492 5.06 -22.51 -9.17
C HIS A 492 5.57 -23.38 -10.33
N THR A 493 6.34 -24.43 -10.03
CA THR A 493 6.85 -25.35 -11.06
C THR A 493 5.77 -26.28 -11.64
N LEU A 494 4.75 -26.65 -10.86
CA LEU A 494 3.55 -27.35 -11.35
C LEU A 494 2.69 -26.44 -12.22
N VAL A 495 2.48 -25.19 -11.81
CA VAL A 495 1.73 -24.18 -12.59
C VAL A 495 2.47 -23.80 -13.88
N ASP A 496 3.79 -23.71 -13.86
CA ASP A 496 4.60 -23.45 -15.07
C ASP A 496 4.67 -24.67 -16.01
N ARG A 497 4.71 -25.90 -15.47
CA ARG A 497 4.54 -27.11 -16.29
C ARG A 497 3.13 -27.22 -16.88
N TRP A 498 2.12 -26.77 -16.15
CA TRP A 498 0.74 -26.75 -16.62
C TRP A 498 0.55 -25.67 -17.72
N ARG A 499 1.14 -24.48 -17.56
CA ARG A 499 1.16 -23.43 -18.59
C ARG A 499 2.03 -23.79 -19.80
N GLY A 500 3.12 -24.54 -19.61
CA GLY A 500 3.97 -25.05 -20.69
C GLY A 500 3.38 -26.24 -21.46
N GLY A 501 2.49 -27.02 -20.83
CA GLY A 501 1.84 -28.20 -21.42
C GLY A 501 0.65 -27.90 -22.35
N VAL A 502 0.19 -26.64 -22.44
CA VAL A 502 -0.94 -26.23 -23.30
C VAL A 502 -0.49 -25.89 -24.74
N LYS A 503 0.82 -25.94 -25.05
CA LYS A 503 1.33 -25.85 -26.43
C LYS A 503 1.68 -27.24 -26.97
N GLY A 504 0.68 -27.94 -27.49
CA GLY A 504 0.94 -29.06 -28.39
C GLY A 504 -0.08 -30.18 -28.31
N TRP A 505 -1.34 -29.91 -28.64
CA TRP A 505 -2.22 -30.93 -29.22
C TRP A 505 -3.19 -30.25 -30.19
N GLY A 506 -2.77 -30.22 -31.45
CA GLY A 506 -3.53 -29.70 -32.57
C GLY A 506 -2.74 -29.94 -33.85
N GLY A 507 -3.04 -31.02 -34.55
CA GLY A 507 -2.53 -31.31 -35.89
C GLY A 507 -2.05 -32.75 -36.08
N ALA A 508 -2.99 -33.67 -36.27
CA ALA A 508 -2.75 -34.82 -37.14
C ALA A 508 -3.03 -34.39 -38.58
N ASP A 509 -2.08 -34.65 -39.49
CA ASP A 509 -2.25 -35.15 -40.87
C ASP A 509 -1.23 -34.55 -41.86
N GLY A 510 -0.55 -35.44 -42.60
CA GLY A 510 0.14 -35.08 -43.85
C GLY A 510 1.40 -35.89 -44.18
N GLY A 511 1.22 -37.09 -44.74
CA GLY A 511 2.04 -37.84 -45.69
C GLY A 511 3.55 -37.58 -45.87
N GLY A 512 4.33 -38.67 -45.88
CA GLY A 512 5.72 -38.73 -46.38
C GLY A 512 6.51 -39.86 -45.78
#